data_AF-A0A368P1V1-F1
#
_entry.id   AF-A0A368P1V1-F1
#
_cell.length_a   1.000
_cell.length_b   1.000
_cell.length_c   1.000
_cell.angle_alpha   90.00
_cell.angle_beta   90.00
_cell.angle_gamma   90.00
#
_symmetry.space_group_name_H-M   'P 1'
#
loop_
_entity.id
_entity.type
_entity.pdbx_description
1 polymer ?
#
loop_
_entity_poly.entity_id
_entity_poly.type
_entity_poly.pdbx_seq_one_letter_code
_entity_poly.pdbx_strand_id
1 'polypeptide(L)'
;MLLSSCASKNIKGTYQSIFADAGMFITTINFKTENKFEYIISGDLPDRNFTGYYQIKENIVYLKFDPPKEEDIVNIPNDSIKSIDLILFDDYHDFALKNDNGMEYHQKLLIRKNKLLVYRIASEELIKRIKKYSENNNFLFPGTKVKTKRYFLKKID
;
A
#
# COMPACT_ATOMS: atom_id res chain seq x y z
N MET A 1 -5.77 -17.57 35.61
CA MET A 1 -5.75 -16.25 34.93
C MET A 1 -4.65 -16.28 33.88
N LEU A 2 -4.99 -16.38 32.59
CA LEU A 2 -4.04 -16.26 31.50
C LEU A 2 -3.80 -14.77 31.23
N LEU A 3 -2.66 -14.26 31.70
CA LEU A 3 -2.15 -12.95 31.29
C LEU A 3 -1.75 -13.05 29.83
N SER A 4 -2.67 -12.70 28.92
CA SER A 4 -2.33 -12.49 27.51
C SER A 4 -1.45 -11.25 27.45
N SER A 5 -0.13 -11.46 27.42
CA SER A 5 0.83 -10.41 27.11
C SER A 5 0.51 -9.90 25.71
N CYS A 6 -0.01 -8.68 25.63
CA CYS A 6 -0.26 -7.98 24.38
C CYS A 6 1.10 -7.58 23.79
N ALA A 7 1.80 -8.55 23.20
CA ALA A 7 3.05 -8.29 22.52
C ALA A 7 2.76 -7.35 21.34
N SER A 8 3.16 -6.08 21.47
CA SER A 8 3.13 -5.14 20.36
C SER A 8 3.96 -5.74 19.24
N LYS A 9 3.33 -5.96 18.08
CA LYS A 9 4.04 -6.53 16.93
C LYS A 9 4.99 -5.48 16.41
N ASN A 10 6.28 -5.69 16.60
CA ASN A 10 7.30 -4.77 16.14
C ASN A 10 7.39 -4.82 14.60
N ILE A 11 6.86 -3.79 13.95
CA ILE A 11 6.97 -3.57 12.49
C ILE A 11 8.01 -2.52 12.14
N LYS A 12 8.85 -2.09 13.08
CA LYS A 12 9.89 -1.10 12.83
C LYS A 12 10.81 -1.58 11.70
N GLY A 13 11.18 -0.67 10.81
CA GLY A 13 12.07 -0.93 9.69
C GLY A 13 11.46 -0.51 8.35
N THR A 14 12.17 -0.88 7.28
CA THR A 14 11.84 -0.45 5.92
C THR A 14 11.23 -1.60 5.13
N TYR A 15 10.11 -1.36 4.48
CA TYR A 15 9.39 -2.33 3.67
C TYR A 15 9.26 -1.82 2.25
N GLN A 16 9.61 -2.65 1.28
CA GLN A 16 9.55 -2.28 -0.13
C GLN A 16 8.70 -3.26 -0.93
N SER A 17 7.91 -2.74 -1.86
CA SER A 17 7.18 -3.54 -2.82
C SER A 17 8.16 -4.35 -3.67
N ILE A 18 7.96 -5.66 -3.74
CA ILE A 18 8.85 -6.54 -4.51
C ILE A 18 8.66 -6.46 -6.02
N PHE A 19 7.63 -5.76 -6.47
CA PHE A 19 7.33 -5.52 -7.88
C PHE A 19 6.78 -4.12 -8.02
N ALA A 20 7.04 -3.50 -9.18
CA ALA A 20 6.42 -2.23 -9.52
C ALA A 20 4.89 -2.40 -9.63
N ASP A 21 4.18 -1.54 -8.93
CA ASP A 21 2.74 -1.37 -9.05
C ASP A 21 2.41 -0.75 -10.41
N ALA A 22 1.39 -1.30 -11.07
CA ALA A 22 1.10 -1.07 -12.49
C ALA A 22 2.31 -1.21 -13.45
N GLY A 23 3.44 -1.78 -12.99
CA GLY A 23 4.69 -1.85 -13.74
C GLY A 23 5.55 -0.58 -13.71
N MET A 24 5.14 0.47 -12.99
CA MET A 24 5.77 1.80 -13.06
C MET A 24 6.28 2.32 -11.71
N PHE A 25 5.71 1.87 -10.58
CA PHE A 25 6.01 2.47 -9.28
C PHE A 25 6.45 1.47 -8.22
N ILE A 26 7.54 1.75 -7.52
CA ILE A 26 7.98 1.04 -6.33
C ILE A 26 7.48 1.81 -5.10
N THR A 27 6.79 1.10 -4.21
CA THR A 27 6.36 1.63 -2.92
C THR A 27 7.36 1.24 -1.84
N THR A 28 7.83 2.22 -1.07
CA THR A 28 8.64 2.00 0.13
C THR A 28 7.94 2.61 1.33
N ILE A 29 7.84 1.87 2.43
CA ILE A 29 7.27 2.33 3.70
C ILE A 29 8.33 2.17 4.79
N ASN A 30 8.67 3.27 5.45
CA ASN A 30 9.62 3.30 6.55
C ASN A 30 8.90 3.59 7.87
N PHE A 31 8.86 2.60 8.77
CA PHE A 31 8.32 2.75 10.12
C PHE A 31 9.43 3.26 11.05
N LYS A 32 9.61 4.58 11.11
CA LYS A 32 10.70 5.26 11.83
C LYS A 32 10.56 5.18 13.36
N THR A 33 9.34 5.38 13.86
CA THR A 33 9.01 5.35 15.30
C THR A 33 7.85 4.39 15.58
N GLU A 34 7.40 4.30 16.83
CA GLU A 34 6.28 3.45 17.23
C GLU A 34 4.93 3.83 16.59
N ASN A 35 4.81 5.04 16.06
CA ASN A 35 3.55 5.54 15.52
C ASN A 35 3.68 6.42 14.26
N LYS A 36 4.89 6.68 13.73
CA LYS A 36 5.08 7.46 12.50
C LYS A 36 5.69 6.62 11.38
N PHE A 37 5.24 6.92 10.17
CA PHE A 37 5.78 6.32 8.96
C PHE A 37 6.10 7.38 7.89
N GLU A 38 6.94 6.97 6.96
CA GLU A 38 7.18 7.66 5.69
C GLU A 38 6.84 6.70 4.56
N TYR A 39 6.15 7.20 3.54
CA TYR A 39 5.66 6.44 2.40
C TYR A 39 6.18 7.09 1.12
N ILE A 40 6.96 6.34 0.37
CA ILE A 40 7.68 6.79 -0.81
C ILE A 40 7.16 6.04 -2.01
N ILE A 41 6.78 6.78 -3.05
CA ILE A 41 6.48 6.24 -4.37
C ILE A 41 7.58 6.69 -5.31
N SER A 42 8.35 5.73 -5.82
CA SER A 42 9.46 5.97 -6.76
C SER A 42 9.18 5.29 -8.09
N GLY A 43 9.62 5.88 -9.19
CA GLY A 43 9.44 5.33 -10.54
C GLY A 43 10.05 6.22 -11.59
N ASP A 44 9.46 6.24 -12.78
CA ASP A 44 9.90 7.10 -13.89
C ASP A 44 9.52 8.59 -13.69
N LEU A 45 8.64 8.87 -12.72
CA LEU A 45 8.28 10.21 -12.27
C LEU A 45 9.09 10.60 -11.01
N PRO A 46 9.22 11.90 -10.71
CA PRO A 46 9.85 12.35 -9.47
C PRO A 46 9.26 11.65 -8.24
N ASP A 47 10.14 11.27 -7.33
CA ASP A 47 9.76 10.62 -6.08
C ASP A 47 8.72 11.45 -5.32
N ARG A 48 7.70 10.76 -4.80
CA ARG A 48 6.69 11.37 -3.95
C ARG A 48 6.76 10.79 -2.56
N ASN A 49 6.86 11.67 -1.59
CA ASN A 49 7.03 11.33 -0.19
C ASN A 49 5.83 11.82 0.61
N PHE A 50 5.22 10.92 1.36
CA PHE A 50 4.15 11.22 2.28
C PHE A 50 4.55 10.80 3.70
N THR A 51 4.04 11.51 4.69
CA THR A 51 4.19 11.14 6.09
C THR A 51 2.84 10.89 6.71
N GLY A 52 2.85 10.24 7.87
CA GLY A 52 1.65 10.07 8.64
C GLY A 52 1.87 9.26 9.90
N TYR A 53 0.74 8.87 10.48
CA TYR A 53 0.68 8.06 11.68
C TYR A 53 0.12 6.69 11.39
N TYR A 54 0.65 5.70 12.10
CA TYR A 54 0.12 4.35 12.01
C TYR A 54 -0.25 3.80 13.37
N GLN A 55 -1.19 2.86 13.35
CA GLN A 55 -1.56 2.08 14.51
C GLN A 55 -1.72 0.62 14.10
N ILE A 56 -1.48 -0.30 15.04
CA ILE A 56 -1.57 -1.74 14.81
C ILE A 56 -2.69 -2.32 15.66
N LYS A 57 -3.63 -3.01 15.02
CA LYS A 57 -4.67 -3.78 15.71
C LYS A 57 -4.92 -5.09 14.96
N GLU A 58 -4.92 -6.21 15.68
CA GLU A 58 -5.26 -7.54 15.13
C GLU A 58 -4.48 -7.93 13.84
N ASN A 59 -3.18 -7.61 13.80
CA ASN A 59 -2.29 -7.83 12.65
C ASN A 59 -2.54 -6.91 11.46
N ILE A 60 -3.35 -5.87 11.62
CA ILE A 60 -3.57 -4.86 10.59
C ILE A 60 -2.83 -3.60 11.00
N VAL A 61 -2.05 -3.05 10.08
CA VAL A 61 -1.48 -1.71 10.17
C VAL A 61 -2.47 -0.76 9.50
N TYR A 62 -2.95 0.21 10.25
CA TYR A 62 -3.80 1.29 9.78
C TYR A 62 -2.91 2.50 9.55
N LEU A 63 -2.83 2.97 8.30
CA LEU A 63 -2.04 4.14 7.91
C LEU A 63 -2.96 5.34 7.73
N LYS A 64 -2.71 6.39 8.50
CA LYS A 64 -3.35 7.69 8.36
C LYS A 64 -2.30 8.70 7.91
N PHE A 65 -2.42 9.17 6.66
CA PHE A 65 -1.52 10.17 6.09
C PHE A 65 -1.81 11.54 6.69
N ASP A 66 -0.75 12.33 6.83
CA ASP A 66 -0.87 13.75 7.11
C ASP A 66 -1.50 14.45 5.90
N PRO A 67 -2.27 15.52 6.10
CA PRO A 67 -2.73 16.34 4.99
C PRO A 67 -1.52 16.90 4.21
N PRO A 68 -1.65 17.09 2.88
CA PRO A 68 -0.60 17.71 2.09
C PRO A 68 -0.26 19.09 2.64
N LYS A 69 1.02 19.47 2.61
CA LYS A 69 1.42 20.82 3.02
C LYS A 69 1.05 21.80 1.92
N GLU A 70 0.74 23.03 2.29
CA GLU A 70 0.39 24.09 1.32
C GLU A 70 1.50 24.31 0.27
N GLU A 71 2.76 24.04 0.63
CA GLU A 71 3.93 24.12 -0.26
C GLU A 71 3.93 23.04 -1.37
N ASP A 72 3.26 21.90 -1.13
CA ASP A 72 3.11 20.81 -2.10
C ASP A 72 1.94 21.10 -3.08
N ILE A 73 1.07 22.05 -2.75
CA ILE A 73 -0.01 22.53 -3.60
C ILE A 73 0.58 23.57 -4.55
N VAL A 74 1.18 23.09 -5.65
CA VAL A 74 1.59 23.97 -6.75
C VAL A 74 0.37 24.77 -7.21
N ASN A 75 0.47 26.11 -7.19
CA ASN A 75 -0.53 27.04 -7.73
C ASN A 75 -0.77 26.76 -9.22
N ILE A 76 -1.64 25.81 -9.53
CA ILE A 76 -2.20 25.63 -10.86
C ILE A 76 -3.48 26.46 -10.90
N PRO A 77 -3.68 27.33 -11.92
CA PRO A 77 -4.85 28.19 -12.04
C PRO A 77 -6.16 27.45 -11.75
N ASN A 78 -7.04 28.13 -10.99
CA ASN A 78 -8.22 27.65 -10.25
C ASN A 78 -9.14 26.61 -10.94
N ASP A 79 -9.08 26.43 -12.25
CA ASP A 79 -9.85 25.40 -12.97
C ASP A 79 -9.19 24.01 -12.95
N SER A 80 -7.95 23.92 -12.47
CA SER A 80 -7.15 22.68 -12.44
C SER A 80 -6.82 22.21 -11.02
N ILE A 81 -7.33 22.84 -9.97
CA ILE A 81 -7.03 22.46 -8.57
C ILE A 81 -7.57 21.06 -8.25
N LYS A 82 -8.58 20.58 -9.00
CA LYS A 82 -8.98 19.17 -8.95
C LYS A 82 -7.93 18.22 -9.53
N SER A 83 -7.04 18.67 -10.43
CA SER A 83 -6.24 17.79 -11.28
C SER A 83 -4.99 17.20 -10.61
N ILE A 84 -4.34 17.90 -9.66
CA ILE A 84 -3.22 17.29 -8.90
C ILE A 84 -3.74 16.24 -7.90
N ASP A 85 -4.88 16.53 -7.26
CA ASP A 85 -5.66 15.57 -6.46
C ASP A 85 -6.30 14.46 -7.32
N LEU A 86 -6.21 14.50 -8.65
CA LEU A 86 -6.74 13.47 -9.55
C LEU A 86 -5.64 12.61 -10.17
N ILE A 87 -4.49 13.16 -10.59
CA ILE A 87 -3.47 12.40 -11.34
C ILE A 87 -2.81 11.29 -10.49
N LEU A 88 -2.89 11.36 -9.15
CA LEU A 88 -2.46 10.30 -8.22
C LEU A 88 -3.58 9.35 -7.78
N PHE A 89 -4.84 9.77 -7.87
CA PHE A 89 -5.95 9.22 -7.10
C PHE A 89 -7.08 8.67 -7.97
N ASP A 90 -7.11 8.96 -9.27
CA ASP A 90 -8.25 8.57 -10.13
C ASP A 90 -8.25 7.08 -10.51
N ASP A 91 -7.08 6.44 -10.66
CA ASP A 91 -6.98 4.98 -10.85
C ASP A 91 -7.01 4.18 -9.52
N TYR A 92 -7.01 4.89 -8.38
CA TYR A 92 -7.00 4.36 -7.02
C TYR A 92 -8.22 4.89 -6.24
N HIS A 93 -9.42 4.59 -6.74
CA HIS A 93 -10.67 5.01 -6.10
C HIS A 93 -10.66 4.85 -4.56
N ASP A 94 -10.98 5.97 -3.90
CA ASP A 94 -11.24 6.19 -2.47
C ASP A 94 -10.05 6.21 -1.50
N PHE A 95 -9.09 7.13 -1.70
CA PHE A 95 -8.22 7.62 -0.61
C PHE A 95 -8.99 8.48 0.42
N ALA A 96 -10.29 8.26 0.58
CA ALA A 96 -11.10 8.87 1.61
C ALA A 96 -10.69 8.34 2.99
N LEU A 97 -10.82 9.17 4.01
CA LEU A 97 -10.65 8.74 5.39
C LEU A 97 -11.75 7.72 5.73
N LYS A 98 -11.34 6.51 6.08
CA LYS A 98 -12.22 5.40 6.48
C LYS A 98 -12.08 5.14 7.98
N ASN A 99 -13.07 4.48 8.56
CA ASN A 99 -13.03 4.01 9.94
C ASN A 99 -13.28 2.51 9.96
N ASP A 100 -12.39 1.76 10.61
CA ASP A 100 -12.55 0.33 10.86
C ASP A 100 -12.01 0.02 12.25
N ASN A 101 -12.76 -0.76 13.03
CA ASN A 101 -12.40 -1.12 14.40
C ASN A 101 -12.07 0.07 15.33
N GLY A 102 -12.67 1.24 15.07
CA GLY A 102 -12.42 2.49 15.81
C GLY A 102 -11.15 3.24 15.38
N MET A 103 -10.50 2.81 14.30
CA MET A 103 -9.26 3.37 13.78
C MET A 103 -9.56 4.13 12.50
N GLU A 104 -9.16 5.40 12.45
CA GLU A 104 -9.24 6.18 11.22
C GLU A 104 -8.02 5.93 10.33
N TYR A 105 -8.24 5.67 9.05
CA TYR A 105 -7.17 5.29 8.13
C TYR A 105 -7.51 5.65 6.69
N HIS A 106 -6.47 5.81 5.87
CA HIS A 106 -6.61 5.89 4.41
C HIS A 106 -6.20 4.56 3.74
N GLN A 107 -5.22 3.87 4.33
CA GLN A 107 -4.76 2.57 3.84
C GLN A 107 -4.58 1.56 4.98
N LYS A 108 -4.95 0.31 4.74
CA LYS A 108 -4.71 -0.80 5.68
C LYS A 108 -3.80 -1.86 5.07
N LEU A 109 -2.94 -2.46 5.90
CA LEU A 109 -1.97 -3.50 5.51
C LEU A 109 -2.05 -4.69 6.47
N LEU A 110 -2.02 -5.91 5.96
CA LEU A 110 -1.98 -7.13 6.78
C LEU A 110 -0.52 -7.52 7.09
N ILE A 111 -0.18 -7.57 8.37
CA ILE A 111 1.08 -8.10 8.88
C ILE A 111 1.09 -9.62 8.77
N ARG A 112 2.05 -10.16 8.03
CA ARG A 112 2.27 -11.61 7.97
C ARG A 112 3.76 -11.95 7.90
N LYS A 113 4.31 -12.44 9.01
CA LYS A 113 5.76 -12.65 9.17
C LYS A 113 6.49 -11.32 8.87
N ASN A 114 7.50 -11.34 8.01
CA ASN A 114 8.28 -10.15 7.63
C ASN A 114 7.72 -9.46 6.37
N LYS A 115 6.40 -9.50 6.18
CA LYS A 115 5.71 -8.96 5.00
C LYS A 115 4.48 -8.17 5.41
N LEU A 116 4.18 -7.16 4.61
CA LEU A 116 2.95 -6.38 4.67
C LEU A 116 2.17 -6.63 3.39
N LEU A 117 1.00 -7.26 3.50
CA LEU A 117 0.13 -7.46 2.34
C LEU A 117 -0.80 -6.26 2.22
N VAL A 118 -0.92 -5.73 1.01
CA VAL A 118 -1.69 -4.51 0.77
C VAL A 118 -3.14 -4.85 0.48
N TYR A 119 -4.06 -4.17 1.16
CA TYR A 119 -5.48 -4.21 0.81
C TYR A 119 -5.78 -3.24 -0.33
N ARG A 120 -6.62 -3.66 -1.26
CA ARG A 120 -7.22 -2.78 -2.25
C ARG A 120 -8.16 -1.84 -1.51
N ILE A 121 -8.01 -0.56 -1.78
CA ILE A 121 -8.72 0.51 -1.07
C ILE A 121 -10.24 0.42 -1.32
N ALA A 122 -10.66 0.20 -2.57
CA ALA A 122 -12.07 0.14 -2.95
C ALA A 122 -12.81 -1.12 -2.46
N SER A 123 -12.19 -2.30 -2.52
CA SER A 123 -12.87 -3.58 -2.25
C SER A 123 -12.53 -4.21 -0.90
N GLU A 124 -11.61 -3.61 -0.15
CA GLU A 124 -11.04 -4.17 1.08
C GLU A 124 -10.53 -5.61 0.96
N GLU A 125 -10.22 -6.05 -0.25
CA GLU A 125 -9.61 -7.34 -0.51
C GLU A 125 -8.10 -7.21 -0.65
N LEU A 126 -7.35 -8.24 -0.28
CA LEU A 126 -5.91 -8.25 -0.55
C LEU A 126 -5.63 -8.19 -2.05
N ILE A 127 -4.75 -7.27 -2.46
CA ILE A 127 -4.37 -7.11 -3.87
C ILE A 127 -3.74 -8.41 -4.39
N LYS A 128 -4.34 -8.96 -5.45
CA LYS A 128 -3.89 -10.18 -6.14
C LYS A 128 -3.42 -9.81 -7.54
N ARG A 129 -2.17 -10.13 -7.87
CA ARG A 129 -1.66 -10.13 -9.25
C ARG A 129 -1.90 -11.49 -9.88
N ILE A 130 -2.61 -11.51 -11.01
CA ILE A 130 -2.87 -12.71 -11.80
C ILE A 130 -1.86 -12.72 -12.95
N LYS A 131 -0.98 -13.74 -13.02
CA LYS A 131 -0.17 -14.02 -14.21
C LYS A 131 -0.82 -15.17 -14.97
N LYS A 132 -1.26 -14.90 -16.20
CA LYS A 132 -1.72 -15.92 -17.16
C LYS A 132 -0.53 -16.33 -18.02
N TYR A 133 -0.30 -17.64 -18.14
CA TYR A 133 0.70 -18.18 -19.05
C TYR A 133 -0.03 -18.90 -20.19
N SER A 134 0.32 -18.56 -21.43
CA SER A 134 -0.08 -19.33 -22.62
C SER A 134 1.04 -20.31 -22.93
N GLU A 135 0.77 -21.62 -22.86
CA GLU A 135 1.72 -22.63 -23.34
C GLU A 135 1.62 -22.66 -24.88
N ASN A 136 2.40 -21.84 -25.57
CA ASN A 136 2.80 -22.17 -26.95
C ASN A 136 3.99 -23.13 -26.85
N ASN A 137 3.72 -24.40 -26.57
CA ASN A 137 4.54 -25.51 -27.05
C ASN A 137 3.79 -26.84 -26.88
N ASN A 138 3.44 -27.40 -28.03
CA ASN A 138 3.03 -28.78 -28.30
C ASN A 138 1.70 -29.30 -27.73
N PHE A 139 0.78 -29.51 -28.68
CA PHE A 139 -0.18 -30.62 -28.78
C PHE A 139 -0.30 -31.50 -27.52
N LEU A 140 -1.39 -31.32 -26.75
CA LEU A 140 -2.34 -32.38 -26.39
C LEU A 140 -3.35 -32.00 -25.29
N PHE A 141 -3.19 -30.87 -24.57
CA PHE A 141 -4.21 -30.41 -23.61
C PHE A 141 -4.32 -28.87 -23.58
N PRO A 142 -5.42 -28.25 -24.06
CA PRO A 142 -5.62 -26.82 -23.97
C PRO A 142 -6.00 -26.45 -22.53
N GLY A 143 -5.04 -26.00 -21.73
CA GLY A 143 -5.30 -25.57 -20.36
C GLY A 143 -4.49 -24.32 -20.00
N THR A 144 -5.17 -23.18 -19.85
CA THR A 144 -4.54 -21.95 -19.37
C THR A 144 -4.18 -22.10 -17.89
N LYS A 145 -2.88 -22.20 -17.57
CA LYS A 145 -2.42 -22.18 -16.17
C LYS A 145 -2.41 -20.75 -15.65
N VAL A 146 -3.18 -20.49 -14.60
CA VAL A 146 -3.26 -19.18 -13.94
C VAL A 146 -2.50 -19.24 -12.62
N LYS A 147 -1.50 -18.35 -12.44
CA LYS A 147 -0.78 -18.22 -11.17
C LYS A 147 -1.14 -16.89 -10.52
N THR A 148 -1.80 -16.96 -9.37
CA THR A 148 -2.14 -15.78 -8.56
C THR A 148 -1.08 -15.56 -7.48
N LYS A 149 -0.49 -14.37 -7.43
CA LYS A 149 0.41 -13.93 -6.36
C LYS A 149 -0.18 -12.70 -5.66
N ARG A 150 -0.12 -12.63 -4.34
CA ARG A 150 -0.53 -11.43 -3.60
C ARG A 150 0.53 -10.35 -3.72
N TYR A 151 0.10 -9.09 -3.82
CA TYR A 151 1.00 -7.95 -3.70
C TYR A 151 1.39 -7.77 -2.22
N PHE A 152 2.67 -7.56 -1.97
CA PHE A 152 3.19 -7.37 -0.63
C PHE A 152 4.46 -6.54 -0.64
N LEU A 153 4.67 -5.82 0.45
CA LEU A 153 5.94 -5.22 0.79
C LEU A 153 6.75 -6.19 1.65
N LYS A 154 8.03 -6.36 1.32
CA LYS A 154 8.98 -7.19 2.06
C LYS A 154 9.86 -6.28 2.90
N LYS A 155 10.12 -6.67 4.15
CA LYS A 155 11.12 -5.98 4.97
C LYS A 155 12.51 -6.10 4.32
N ILE A 156 13.19 -4.98 4.14
CA ILE A 156 14.54 -4.90 3.56
C ILE A 156 15.60 -4.55 4.60
N ASP A 157 15.21 -3.83 5.67
CA ASP A 157 16.03 -3.49 6.84
C ASP A 157 15.24 -3.68 8.14
#